data_AF-A0A6M0ANW4-F1
#
_entry.id   AF-A0A6M0ANW4-F1
#
_cell.length_a   1.000
_cell.length_b   1.000
_cell.length_c   1.000
_cell.angle_alpha   90.00
_cell.angle_beta   90.00
_cell.angle_gamma   90.00
#
_symmetry.space_group_name_H-M   'P 1'
#
loop_
_entity.id
_entity.type
_entity.pdbx_description
1 polymer ?
#
loop_
_entity_poly.entity_id
_entity_poly.type
_entity_poly.pdbx_seq_one_letter_code
_entity_poly.pdbx_strand_id
1 'polypeptide(L)' 'MKLRPKTTIYEHFSDLKDPRVDRSKLHKLIDIITITICAVISGADTWVDIELYGKTKYKWLKKFLELPNGIPSHDT' A
#
# COMPACT_ATOMS: atom_id res chain seq x y z
N MET A 1 -11.05 7.57 29.89
CA MET A 1 -10.15 7.39 28.74
C MET A 1 -10.98 7.55 27.46
N LYS A 2 -10.82 8.62 26.69
CA LYS A 2 -11.55 8.77 25.41
C LYS A 2 -10.92 7.81 24.41
N LEU A 3 -11.68 6.83 23.94
CA LEU A 3 -11.27 5.97 22.84
C LEU A 3 -11.08 6.85 21.60
N ARG A 4 -9.93 6.71 20.93
CA ARG A 4 -9.70 7.41 19.66
C ARG A 4 -10.66 6.85 18.60
N PRO A 5 -11.13 7.67 17.64
CA PRO A 5 -11.94 7.18 16.54
C PRO A 5 -11.21 6.02 15.84
N LYS A 6 -11.93 4.94 15.55
CA LYS A 6 -11.43 3.90 14.65
C LYS A 6 -11.42 4.50 13.25
N THR A 7 -10.25 4.65 12.64
CA THR A 7 -10.12 5.07 11.25
C THR A 7 -9.39 3.98 10.48
N THR A 8 -9.79 3.77 9.24
CA THR A 8 -9.10 2.85 8.32
C THR A 8 -7.88 3.54 7.70
N ILE A 9 -6.96 2.75 7.12
CA ILE A 9 -5.85 3.29 6.34
C ILE A 9 -6.39 4.17 5.19
N TYR A 10 -7.44 3.71 4.51
CA TYR A 10 -8.08 4.46 3.43
C TYR A 10 -8.57 5.84 3.86
N GLU A 11 -9.33 5.91 4.94
CA GLU A 11 -9.86 7.18 5.48
C GLU A 11 -8.75 8.10 5.96
N HIS A 12 -7.72 7.56 6.63
CA HIS A 12 -6.64 8.39 7.15
C HIS A 12 -5.85 9.09 6.03
N PHE A 13 -5.71 8.43 4.88
CA PHE A 13 -4.98 8.95 3.72
C PHE A 13 -5.90 9.50 2.61
N SER A 14 -7.21 9.69 2.86
CA SER A 14 -8.16 10.11 1.82
C SER A 14 -7.83 11.47 1.21
N ASP A 15 -7.28 12.38 2.02
CA ASP A 15 -6.95 13.75 1.63
C ASP A 15 -5.53 13.87 1.08
N LEU A 16 -4.77 12.76 1.06
CA LEU A 16 -3.42 12.75 0.53
C LEU A 16 -3.45 12.84 -1.00
N LYS A 17 -3.10 14.01 -1.51
CA LYS A 17 -2.87 14.20 -2.95
C LYS A 17 -1.68 13.38 -3.39
N ASP A 18 -1.82 12.69 -4.52
CA ASP A 18 -0.73 11.91 -5.11
C ASP A 18 0.35 12.83 -5.70
N PRO A 19 1.54 12.93 -5.07
CA PRO A 19 2.58 13.87 -5.49
C PRO A 19 3.36 13.38 -6.71
N ARG A 20 3.13 12.13 -7.14
CA ARG A 20 3.83 11.53 -8.28
C ARG A 20 3.41 12.22 -9.57
N VAL A 21 4.28 12.17 -10.57
CA VAL A 21 3.95 12.64 -11.92
C VAL A 21 2.94 11.69 -12.56
N ASP A 22 2.00 12.18 -13.38
CA ASP A 22 0.91 11.34 -13.88
C ASP A 22 1.38 10.10 -14.65
N ARG A 23 2.49 10.22 -15.40
CA ARG A 23 3.11 9.11 -16.13
C ARG A 23 3.65 7.98 -15.23
N SER A 24 3.81 8.22 -13.93
CA SER A 24 4.29 7.22 -12.95
C SER A 24 3.19 6.72 -12.01
N LYS A 25 1.91 7.00 -12.31
CA LYS A 25 0.75 6.56 -11.51
C LYS A 25 0.13 5.25 -12.00
N LEU A 26 0.97 4.27 -12.34
CA LEU A 26 0.51 2.92 -12.71
C LEU A 26 -0.25 2.25 -11.55
N HIS A 27 0.21 2.43 -10.31
CA HIS A 27 -0.44 1.85 -9.13
C HIS A 27 -1.11 2.95 -8.30
N LYS A 28 -2.27 2.65 -7.72
CA LYS A 28 -2.96 3.58 -6.82
C LYS A 28 -2.08 3.88 -5.61
N LEU A 29 -1.99 5.15 -5.22
CA LEU A 29 -1.18 5.55 -4.06
C LEU A 29 -1.60 4.82 -2.79
N ILE A 30 -2.91 4.68 -2.58
CA ILE A 30 -3.45 4.03 -1.38
C ILE A 30 -3.11 2.53 -1.33
N ASP A 31 -3.05 1.86 -2.48
CA ASP A 31 -2.64 0.46 -2.56
C ASP A 31 -1.17 0.32 -2.15
N ILE A 32 -0.30 1.21 -2.68
CA ILE A 32 1.14 1.24 -2.32
C ILE A 32 1.34 1.47 -0.83
N ILE A 33 0.67 2.48 -0.26
CA ILE A 33 0.78 2.82 1.15
C ILE A 33 0.34 1.63 2.01
N THR A 34 -0.80 1.02 1.67
CA THR A 34 -1.34 -0.11 2.44
C THR A 34 -0.40 -1.33 2.38
N ILE A 35 0.12 -1.68 1.19
CA ILE A 35 1.08 -2.77 1.03
C ILE A 35 2.34 -2.49 1.86
N THR A 36 2.87 -1.27 1.77
CA THR A 36 4.09 -0.87 2.48
C THR A 36 3.92 -0.99 4.00
N ILE A 37 2.82 -0.46 4.55
CA ILE A 37 2.52 -0.58 5.99
C ILE A 37 2.44 -2.05 6.39
N CYS A 38 1.67 -2.88 5.66
CA CYS A 38 1.54 -4.30 5.95
C CYS A 38 2.85 -5.07 5.87
N ALA A 39 3.72 -4.74 4.91
CA ALA A 39 5.03 -5.35 4.75
C ALA A 39 5.97 -4.95 5.90
N VAL A 40 6.08 -3.66 6.21
CA VAL A 40 6.98 -3.14 7.26
C VAL A 40 6.61 -3.69 8.63
N ILE A 41 5.33 -3.72 9.00
CA ILE A 41 4.91 -4.33 10.29
C ILE A 41 5.14 -5.85 10.32
N SER A 42 5.29 -6.49 9.15
CA SER A 42 5.63 -7.91 9.02
C SER A 42 7.15 -8.15 8.96
N GLY A 43 7.98 -7.12 9.16
CA GLY A 43 9.43 -7.22 9.19
C GLY A 43 10.13 -7.01 7.84
N ALA A 44 9.48 -6.39 6.85
CA ALA A 44 10.16 -5.97 5.63
C ALA A 44 10.98 -4.70 5.87
N ASP A 45 12.28 -4.74 5.58
CA ASP A 45 13.21 -3.63 5.81
C ASP A 45 13.63 -2.93 4.50
N THR A 46 13.40 -3.58 3.35
CA THR A 46 13.79 -3.05 2.04
C THR A 46 12.62 -2.98 1.06
N TRP A 47 12.76 -2.18 0.00
CA TRP A 47 11.78 -2.13 -1.10
C TRP A 47 11.61 -3.48 -1.80
N VAL A 48 12.70 -4.25 -1.91
CA VAL A 48 12.67 -5.62 -2.45
C VAL A 48 11.83 -6.54 -1.56
N ASP A 49 11.94 -6.40 -0.23
CA ASP A 49 11.13 -7.16 0.71
C ASP A 49 9.65 -6.78 0.64
N ILE A 50 9.34 -5.50 0.41
CA ILE A 50 7.97 -5.01 0.24
C ILE A 50 7.35 -5.59 -1.04
N GLU A 51 8.09 -5.60 -2.14
CA GLU A 51 7.64 -6.23 -3.39
C GLU A 51 7.43 -7.74 -3.19
N LEU A 52 8.38 -8.42 -2.54
CA LEU A 52 8.29 -9.85 -2.24
C LEU A 52 7.06 -10.13 -1.37
N TYR A 53 6.83 -9.36 -0.31
CA TYR A 53 5.65 -9.45 0.54
C TYR A 53 4.37 -9.30 -0.28
N GLY A 54 4.31 -8.27 -1.13
CA GLY A 54 3.18 -7.99 -2.00
C GLY A 54 2.87 -9.18 -2.91
N LYS A 55 3.89 -9.76 -3.55
CA LYS A 55 3.76 -10.95 -4.41
C LYS A 55 3.30 -12.17 -3.61
N THR A 56 3.91 -12.44 -2.46
CA THR A 56 3.57 -13.58 -1.59
C THR A 56 2.16 -13.48 -1.02
N LYS A 57 1.69 -12.27 -0.69
CA LYS A 57 0.37 -12.02 -0.08
C LYS A 57 -0.68 -11.54 -1.08
N TYR A 58 -0.38 -11.54 -2.38
CA TYR A 58 -1.22 -10.97 -3.43
C TYR A 58 -2.70 -11.38 -3.34
N LYS A 59 -2.98 -12.69 -3.19
CA LYS A 59 -4.36 -13.21 -3.06
C LYS A 59 -5.10 -12.66 -1.84
N TRP A 60 -4.39 -12.39 -0.75
CA TRP A 60 -4.97 -11.83 0.47
C TRP A 60 -5.19 -10.31 0.33
N LEU A 61 -4.20 -9.60 -0.20
CA LEU A 61 -4.27 -8.16 -0.48
C LEU A 61 -5.44 -7.82 -1.43
N LYS A 62 -5.65 -8.62 -2.47
CA LYS A 62 -6.74 -8.44 -3.45
C LYS A 62 -8.15 -8.59 -2.86
N LYS A 63 -8.28 -9.05 -1.60
CA LYS A 63 -9.60 -9.08 -0.92
C LYS A 63 -10.09 -7.68 -0.54
N PHE A 64 -9.19 -6.70 -0.43
CA PHE A 64 -9.50 -5.34 0.03
C PHE A 64 -8.77 -4.23 -0.72
N LEU A 65 -7.79 -4.55 -1.57
CA LEU A 65 -7.15 -3.62 -2.50
C LEU A 65 -7.56 -3.92 -3.94
N GLU A 66 -7.63 -2.88 -4.78
CA GLU A 66 -8.00 -3.03 -6.18
C GLU A 66 -6.86 -3.59 -7.03
N LEU A 67 -5.62 -3.13 -6.81
CA LEU A 67 -4.41 -3.60 -7.50
C LEU A 67 -4.56 -3.63 -9.03
N PRO A 68 -4.97 -2.52 -9.70
CA PRO A 68 -5.31 -2.51 -11.12
C PRO A 68 -4.15 -2.98 -12.02
N ASN A 69 -2.91 -2.75 -11.60
CA ASN A 69 -1.70 -3.17 -12.30
C ASN A 69 -0.84 -4.14 -11.47
N GLY A 70 -1.44 -4.83 -10.49
CA GLY A 70 -0.73 -5.76 -9.62
C GLY A 70 0.14 -5.07 -8.56
N ILE A 71 1.20 -5.78 -8.15
CA ILE A 71 2.12 -5.33 -7.10
C ILE A 71 3.17 -4.37 -7.70
N PRO A 72 3.38 -3.18 -7.11
CA PRO A 72 4.45 -2.28 -7.52
C PRO A 72 5.83 -2.96 -7.42
N SER A 73 6.69 -2.72 -8.41
CA SER A 73 8.11 -3.13 -8.34
C SER A 73 8.87 -2.26 -7.33
N HIS A 74 10.00 -2.76 -6.83
CA HIS A 74 10.94 -1.97 -6.03
C HIS A 74 11.60 -0.81 -6.81
N ASP A 75 11.51 -0.82 -8.15
CA ASP A 75 12.10 0.18 -9.05
C ASP A 75 11.16 1.37 -9.37
N THR A 76 9.90 1.35 -8.94
CA THR A 76 8.82 2.22 -9.48
C THR A 76 8.19 3.15 -8.46
#